data_AF-E5WU02-F1
#
_entry.id   AF-E5WU02-F1
#
_cell.length_a   1.000
_cell.length_b   1.000
_cell.length_c   1.000
_cell.angle_alpha   90.00
_cell.angle_beta   90.00
_cell.angle_gamma   90.00
#
_symmetry.space_group_name_H-M   'P 1'
#
loop_
_entity.id
_entity.type
_entity.pdbx_description
1 polymer ?
#
loop_
_entity_poly.entity_id
_entity_poly.type
_entity_poly.pdbx_seq_one_letter_code
_entity_poly.pdbx_strand_id
1 'polypeptide(L)'
;MTKIINKFNVAKYNEKINTLNKIIDTFNDTISNFSCWMDITPALVKELIYNPVKTHHKYLSFEKIVQYRCSEYEIEENDYLNPEHHPYCFSEIMNEMKTVYKTLGKFYELLPHIKKAYGSLIYLKDENSYKAKICKTQNAEYHIMQQCAEYIDTDYMNCEV
;
A
#
# COMPACT_ATOMS: atom_id res chain seq x y z
N MET A 1 -37.11 8.20 6.77
CA MET A 1 -36.04 8.65 7.69
C MET A 1 -35.13 9.63 7.00
N THR A 2 -35.37 10.91 7.22
CA THR A 2 -34.46 12.00 6.84
C THR A 2 -33.49 12.21 7.99
N LYS A 3 -32.18 12.10 7.74
CA LYS A 3 -31.15 12.30 8.77
C LYS A 3 -30.46 13.64 8.54
N ILE A 4 -30.49 14.51 9.54
CA ILE A 4 -29.81 15.81 9.49
C ILE A 4 -28.50 15.69 10.26
N ILE A 5 -27.42 16.24 9.69
CA ILE A 5 -26.13 16.33 10.39
C ILE A 5 -26.30 17.34 11.53
N ASN A 6 -26.12 16.87 12.76
CA ASN A 6 -26.15 17.69 13.96
C ASN A 6 -24.77 18.27 14.27
N LYS A 7 -23.73 17.43 14.17
CA LYS A 7 -22.36 17.81 14.50
C LYS A 7 -21.39 17.10 13.57
N PHE A 8 -20.33 17.81 13.19
CA PHE A 8 -19.24 17.25 12.41
C PHE A 8 -17.92 17.32 13.18
N ASN A 9 -17.27 16.17 13.37
CA ASN A 9 -15.99 16.10 14.05
C ASN A 9 -14.83 16.34 13.08
N VAL A 10 -14.42 17.60 12.95
CA VAL A 10 -13.31 18.03 12.07
C VAL A 10 -11.99 17.35 12.44
N ALA A 11 -11.68 17.17 13.73
CA ALA A 11 -10.45 16.54 14.17
C ALA A 11 -10.36 15.07 13.70
N LYS A 12 -11.44 14.31 13.89
CA LYS A 12 -11.56 12.92 13.43
C LYS A 12 -11.49 12.81 11.90
N TYR A 13 -12.07 13.78 11.19
CA TYR A 13 -11.99 13.85 9.73
C TYR A 13 -10.54 14.01 9.26
N ASN A 14 -9.83 15.00 9.81
CA ASN A 14 -8.44 15.27 9.47
C ASN A 14 -7.53 14.07 9.78
N GLU A 15 -7.73 13.41 10.92
CA GLU A 15 -7.01 12.18 11.28
C GLU A 15 -7.23 11.06 10.25
N LYS A 16 -8.47 10.85 9.82
CA LYS A 16 -8.83 9.83 8.83
C LYS A 16 -8.27 10.15 7.45
N ILE A 17 -8.28 11.41 7.02
CA ILE A 17 -7.67 11.85 5.76
C ILE A 17 -6.15 11.65 5.79
N ASN A 18 -5.49 12.04 6.88
CA ASN A 18 -4.05 11.81 7.04
C ASN A 18 -3.70 10.31 7.01
N THR A 19 -4.52 9.49 7.67
CA THR A 19 -4.37 8.04 7.65
C THR A 19 -4.55 7.48 6.23
N LEU A 20 -5.55 7.95 5.49
CA LEU A 20 -5.79 7.56 4.09
C LEU A 20 -4.60 7.92 3.19
N ASN A 21 -4.07 9.13 3.31
CA ASN A 21 -2.91 9.56 2.53
C ASN A 21 -1.68 8.70 2.87
N LYS A 22 -1.40 8.47 4.16
CA LYS A 22 -0.30 7.61 4.60
C LYS A 22 -0.43 6.17 4.07
N ILE A 23 -1.65 5.64 4.02
CA ILE A 23 -1.96 4.34 3.40
C ILE A 23 -1.61 4.35 1.92
N ILE A 24 -2.07 5.35 1.17
CA ILE A 24 -1.83 5.46 -0.28
C ILE A 24 -0.33 5.53 -0.56
N ASP A 25 0.39 6.42 0.13
CA ASP A 25 1.83 6.61 -0.07
C ASP A 25 2.61 5.33 0.27
N THR A 26 2.36 4.74 1.44
CA THR A 26 3.05 3.52 1.87
C THR A 26 2.76 2.35 0.94
N PHE A 27 1.52 2.22 0.47
CA PHE A 27 1.15 1.13 -0.43
C PHE A 27 1.78 1.32 -1.80
N ASN A 28 1.81 2.56 -2.33
CA ASN A 28 2.52 2.90 -3.55
C ASN A 28 4.02 2.61 -3.46
N ASP A 29 4.68 3.02 -2.37
CA ASP A 29 6.08 2.69 -2.09
C ASP A 29 6.33 1.18 -2.04
N THR A 30 5.34 0.41 -1.58
CA THR A 30 5.47 -1.04 -1.49
C THR A 30 5.33 -1.69 -2.86
N ILE A 31 4.33 -1.31 -3.66
CA ILE A 31 4.12 -1.90 -5.01
C ILE A 31 5.19 -1.45 -6.00
N SER A 32 5.82 -0.29 -5.81
CA SER A 32 6.91 0.17 -6.68
C SER A 32 8.10 -0.78 -6.62
N ASN A 33 8.38 -1.39 -5.46
CA ASN A 33 9.40 -2.43 -5.34
C ASN A 33 9.10 -3.66 -6.21
N PHE A 34 7.83 -3.92 -6.55
CA PHE A 34 7.48 -5.02 -7.45
C PHE A 34 7.57 -4.60 -8.92
N SER A 35 7.34 -3.32 -9.21
CA SER A 35 7.22 -2.78 -10.57
C SER A 35 8.51 -2.86 -11.39
N CYS A 36 9.66 -2.97 -10.71
CA CYS A 36 10.96 -3.21 -11.35
C CYS A 36 11.06 -4.61 -11.98
N TRP A 37 10.25 -5.56 -11.51
CA TRP A 37 10.37 -6.97 -11.89
C TRP A 37 9.18 -7.49 -12.68
N MET A 38 8.02 -6.86 -12.53
CA MET A 38 6.76 -7.35 -13.09
C MET A 38 5.70 -6.27 -13.18
N ASP A 39 4.73 -6.48 -14.07
CA ASP A 39 3.52 -5.68 -14.09
C ASP A 39 2.71 -5.87 -12.81
N ILE A 40 2.17 -4.77 -12.30
CA ILE A 40 1.33 -4.79 -11.10
C ILE A 40 -0.09 -5.15 -11.50
N THR A 41 -0.52 -6.32 -11.06
CA THR A 41 -1.86 -6.86 -11.36
C THR A 41 -2.77 -6.76 -10.13
N PRO A 42 -4.10 -6.76 -10.30
CA PRO A 42 -5.04 -6.84 -9.19
C PRO A 42 -4.84 -8.10 -8.34
N ALA A 43 -4.44 -9.21 -8.97
CA ALA A 43 -4.15 -10.46 -8.28
C ALA A 43 -2.93 -10.34 -7.35
N LEU A 44 -1.85 -9.71 -7.83
CA LEU A 44 -0.67 -9.42 -7.02
C LEU A 44 -1.02 -8.53 -5.83
N VAL A 45 -1.75 -7.44 -6.07
CA VAL A 45 -2.17 -6.50 -4.99
C VAL A 45 -3.03 -7.21 -3.96
N LYS A 46 -3.97 -8.06 -4.39
CA LYS A 46 -4.79 -8.86 -3.49
C LYS A 46 -3.94 -9.86 -2.71
N GLU A 47 -3.03 -10.59 -3.35
CA GLU A 47 -2.15 -11.53 -2.65
C GLU A 47 -1.21 -10.81 -1.67
N LEU A 48 -0.73 -9.61 -2.00
CA LEU A 48 0.07 -8.77 -1.11
C LEU A 48 -0.71 -8.33 0.13
N ILE A 49 -1.98 -7.94 -0.01
CA ILE A 49 -2.83 -7.55 1.13
C ILE A 49 -3.13 -8.75 2.04
N TYR A 50 -3.47 -9.91 1.47
CA TYR A 50 -3.96 -11.04 2.25
C TYR A 50 -2.87 -12.01 2.69
N ASN A 51 -1.78 -12.14 1.92
CA ASN A 51 -0.65 -13.03 2.18
C ASN A 51 0.71 -12.32 1.99
N PRO A 52 0.96 -11.18 2.64
CA PRO A 52 2.13 -10.32 2.39
C PRO A 52 3.47 -11.04 2.54
N VAL A 53 3.65 -11.88 3.56
CA VAL A 53 4.91 -12.63 3.79
C VAL A 53 5.20 -13.55 2.62
N LYS A 54 4.18 -14.32 2.19
CA LYS A 54 4.29 -15.26 1.07
C LYS A 54 4.60 -14.51 -0.23
N THR A 55 3.87 -13.42 -0.50
CA THR A 55 4.06 -12.61 -1.70
C THR A 55 5.45 -11.99 -1.73
N HIS A 56 5.88 -11.39 -0.61
CA HIS A 56 7.22 -10.83 -0.48
C HIS A 56 8.29 -11.90 -0.69
N HIS A 57 8.23 -13.04 0.00
CA HIS A 57 9.23 -14.10 -0.16
C HIS A 57 9.28 -14.67 -1.59
N LYS A 58 8.14 -14.74 -2.28
CA LYS A 58 8.07 -15.25 -3.64
C LYS A 58 8.77 -14.34 -4.66
N TYR A 59 8.69 -13.02 -4.48
CA TYR A 59 9.11 -12.05 -5.49
C TYR A 59 10.29 -11.16 -5.08
N LEU A 60 10.43 -10.87 -3.80
CA LEU A 60 11.37 -9.91 -3.22
C LEU A 60 12.22 -10.54 -2.09
N SER A 61 12.40 -11.86 -2.11
CA SER A 61 13.37 -12.51 -1.23
C SER A 61 14.80 -12.12 -1.58
N PHE A 62 15.71 -12.36 -0.64
CA PHE A 62 17.14 -12.13 -0.87
C PHE A 62 17.63 -12.91 -2.09
N GLU A 63 17.24 -14.18 -2.20
CA GLU A 63 17.60 -15.06 -3.31
C GLU A 63 17.09 -14.51 -4.65
N LYS A 64 15.88 -13.94 -4.68
CA LYS A 64 15.31 -13.34 -5.89
C LYS A 64 16.04 -12.07 -6.31
N ILE A 65 16.38 -11.22 -5.36
CA ILE A 65 17.12 -9.98 -5.60
C ILE A 65 18.55 -10.30 -6.08
N VAL A 66 19.23 -11.24 -5.41
CA VAL A 66 20.56 -11.72 -5.82
C VAL A 66 20.52 -12.28 -7.23
N GLN A 67 19.56 -13.17 -7.53
CA GLN A 67 19.41 -13.78 -8.85
C GLN A 67 19.27 -12.71 -9.94
N TYR A 68 18.43 -11.70 -9.72
CA TYR A 68 18.28 -10.62 -10.70
C TYR A 68 19.57 -9.83 -10.88
N ARG A 69 20.16 -9.33 -9.79
CA ARG A 69 21.32 -8.44 -9.86
C ARG A 69 22.55 -9.13 -10.43
N CYS A 70 22.75 -10.41 -10.09
CA CYS A 70 23.81 -11.19 -10.72
C CYS A 70 23.56 -11.32 -12.23
N SER A 71 22.31 -11.59 -12.65
CA SER A 71 21.96 -11.68 -14.07
C SER A 71 22.12 -10.35 -14.82
N GLU A 72 21.85 -9.20 -14.20
CA GLU A 72 22.02 -7.88 -14.81
C GLU A 72 23.49 -7.57 -15.13
N TYR A 73 24.41 -8.06 -14.29
CA TYR A 73 25.84 -7.87 -14.44
C TYR A 73 26.57 -9.08 -15.04
N GLU A 74 25.84 -10.09 -15.51
CA GLU A 74 26.40 -11.34 -16.06
C GLU A 74 27.35 -12.09 -15.08
N ILE A 75 27.06 -12.01 -13.78
CA ILE A 75 27.81 -12.66 -12.71
C ILE A 75 27.18 -14.03 -12.40
N GLU A 76 28.01 -15.05 -12.18
CA GLU A 76 27.53 -16.36 -11.72
C GLU A 76 26.86 -16.24 -10.35
N GLU A 77 25.73 -16.94 -10.18
CA GLU A 77 25.00 -16.94 -8.92
C GLU A 77 25.93 -17.42 -7.77
N ASN A 78 26.04 -16.61 -6.72
CA ASN A 78 26.96 -16.73 -5.57
C ASN A 78 28.37 -16.13 -5.73
N ASP A 79 28.78 -15.71 -6.93
CA ASP A 79 30.07 -15.00 -7.10
C ASP A 79 29.97 -13.51 -6.76
N TYR A 80 28.77 -12.99 -6.46
CA TYR A 80 28.56 -11.61 -6.02
C TYR A 80 29.34 -11.22 -4.74
N LEU A 81 29.84 -12.21 -3.98
CA LEU A 81 30.71 -12.01 -2.81
C LEU A 81 32.19 -11.86 -3.17
N ASN A 82 32.56 -11.97 -4.44
CA ASN A 82 33.90 -11.66 -4.92
C ASN A 82 34.17 -10.15 -4.68
N PRO A 83 35.29 -9.78 -4.04
CA PRO A 83 35.64 -8.38 -3.80
C PRO A 83 35.61 -7.49 -5.05
N GLU A 84 35.85 -8.05 -6.24
CA GLU A 84 35.76 -7.32 -7.51
C GLU A 84 34.34 -6.87 -7.84
N HIS A 85 33.33 -7.67 -7.46
CA HIS A 85 31.92 -7.41 -7.72
C HIS A 85 31.25 -6.60 -6.61
N HIS A 86 31.92 -6.45 -5.46
CA HIS A 86 31.38 -5.73 -4.30
C HIS A 86 30.91 -4.29 -4.59
N PRO A 87 31.67 -3.45 -5.35
CA PRO A 87 31.30 -2.05 -5.52
C PRO A 87 30.01 -1.82 -6.29
N TYR A 88 29.58 -2.77 -7.14
CA TYR A 88 28.46 -2.58 -8.06
C TYR A 88 27.38 -3.65 -7.99
N CYS A 89 27.69 -4.91 -7.66
CA CYS A 89 26.67 -5.96 -7.55
C CYS A 89 26.22 -6.14 -6.10
N PHE A 90 27.14 -6.43 -5.18
CA PHE A 90 26.78 -6.66 -3.78
C PHE A 90 26.21 -5.40 -3.11
N SER A 91 26.80 -4.24 -3.38
CA SER A 91 26.31 -2.95 -2.87
C SER A 91 24.86 -2.68 -3.28
N GLU A 92 24.52 -2.93 -4.54
CA GLU A 92 23.16 -2.78 -5.09
C GLU A 92 22.20 -3.78 -4.46
N ILE A 93 22.57 -5.06 -4.35
CA ILE A 93 21.78 -6.08 -3.64
C ILE A 93 21.44 -5.62 -2.22
N MET A 94 22.43 -5.12 -1.47
CA MET A 94 22.23 -4.67 -0.10
C MET A 94 21.37 -3.40 -0.02
N ASN A 95 21.51 -2.47 -0.96
CA ASN A 95 20.70 -1.26 -1.05
C ASN A 95 19.23 -1.59 -1.36
N GLU A 96 18.98 -2.51 -2.28
CA GLU A 96 17.64 -2.99 -2.61
C GLU A 96 16.99 -3.69 -1.43
N MET A 97 17.70 -4.62 -0.80
CA MET A 97 17.23 -5.31 0.40
C MET A 97 16.86 -4.31 1.50
N LYS A 98 17.72 -3.32 1.77
CA LYS A 98 17.43 -2.28 2.75
C LYS A 98 16.15 -1.51 2.40
N THR A 99 15.95 -1.15 1.14
CA THR A 99 14.78 -0.40 0.66
C THR A 99 13.51 -1.24 0.79
N VAL A 100 13.53 -2.46 0.26
CA VAL A 100 12.44 -3.41 0.30
C VAL A 100 11.99 -3.67 1.75
N TYR A 101 12.90 -4.05 2.65
CA TYR A 101 12.53 -4.35 4.03
C TYR A 101 12.06 -3.11 4.82
N LYS A 102 12.61 -1.92 4.53
CA LYS A 102 12.15 -0.66 5.14
C LYS A 102 10.71 -0.35 4.74
N THR A 103 10.36 -0.48 3.47
CA THR A 103 8.99 -0.26 2.97
C THR A 103 8.04 -1.34 3.48
N LEU A 104 8.47 -2.60 3.50
CA LEU A 104 7.69 -3.72 4.02
C LEU A 104 7.33 -3.54 5.50
N GLY A 105 8.26 -3.04 6.33
CA GLY A 105 7.99 -2.72 7.73
C GLY A 105 6.84 -1.73 7.88
N LYS A 106 6.89 -0.61 7.13
CA LYS A 106 5.80 0.39 7.12
C LYS A 106 4.49 -0.18 6.58
N PHE A 107 4.57 -1.03 5.56
CA PHE A 107 3.40 -1.72 5.00
C PHE A 107 2.70 -2.58 6.05
N TYR A 108 3.47 -3.34 6.84
CA TYR A 108 2.93 -4.16 7.92
C TYR A 108 2.25 -3.35 9.02
N GLU A 109 2.82 -2.21 9.41
CA GLU A 109 2.20 -1.31 10.39
C GLU A 109 0.82 -0.84 9.93
N LEU A 110 0.65 -0.58 8.63
CA LEU A 110 -0.62 -0.10 8.06
C LEU A 110 -1.52 -1.20 7.53
N LEU A 111 -1.08 -2.47 7.49
CA LEU A 111 -1.80 -3.57 6.87
C LEU A 111 -3.26 -3.71 7.33
N PRO A 112 -3.61 -3.58 8.63
CA PRO A 112 -5.01 -3.64 9.06
C PRO A 112 -5.87 -2.52 8.47
N HIS A 113 -5.29 -1.32 8.29
CA HIS A 113 -5.98 -0.17 7.70
C HIS A 113 -6.09 -0.32 6.18
N ILE A 114 -5.03 -0.81 5.53
CA ILE A 114 -5.01 -1.13 4.09
C ILE A 114 -6.11 -2.15 3.76
N LYS A 115 -6.22 -3.24 4.53
CA LYS A 115 -7.27 -4.27 4.37
C LYS A 115 -8.68 -3.69 4.42
N LYS A 116 -8.93 -2.74 5.32
CA LYS A 116 -10.24 -2.07 5.47
C LYS A 116 -10.52 -1.06 4.35
N ALA A 117 -9.47 -0.35 3.90
CA ALA A 117 -9.59 0.70 2.90
C ALA A 117 -9.69 0.15 1.47
N TYR A 118 -9.07 -0.99 1.18
CA TYR A 118 -9.02 -1.52 -0.19
C TYR A 118 -10.41 -1.91 -0.71
N GLY A 119 -10.75 -1.42 -1.89
CA GLY A 119 -12.05 -1.57 -2.53
C GLY A 119 -13.12 -0.57 -2.10
N SER A 120 -12.95 0.12 -0.97
CA SER A 120 -13.91 1.12 -0.46
C SER A 120 -13.39 2.55 -0.58
N LEU A 121 -12.19 2.79 -0.06
CA LEU A 121 -11.53 4.10 -0.02
C LEU A 121 -10.37 4.21 -1.01
N ILE A 122 -9.72 3.08 -1.32
CA ILE A 122 -8.60 3.02 -2.26
C ILE A 122 -8.79 1.86 -3.25
N TYR A 123 -8.18 1.99 -4.43
CA TYR A 123 -8.19 0.97 -5.48
C TYR A 123 -6.90 1.03 -6.31
N LEU A 124 -6.59 -0.06 -7.01
CA LEU A 124 -5.50 -0.09 -7.99
C LEU A 124 -5.97 0.59 -9.28
N LYS A 125 -5.25 1.61 -9.72
CA LYS A 125 -5.43 2.27 -11.02
C LYS A 125 -4.34 1.82 -11.99
N ASP A 126 -4.64 1.91 -13.28
CA ASP A 126 -3.69 1.65 -14.38
C ASP A 126 -3.14 0.21 -14.27
N GLU A 127 -4.06 -0.74 -14.06
CA GLU A 127 -3.78 -2.16 -13.83
C GLU A 127 -2.97 -2.79 -14.97
N ASN A 128 -2.15 -3.80 -14.64
CA ASN A 128 -1.32 -4.54 -15.59
C ASN A 128 -0.32 -3.61 -16.33
N SER A 129 0.27 -2.68 -15.57
CA SER A 129 1.25 -1.72 -16.08
C SER A 129 2.28 -1.39 -15.02
N TYR A 130 3.50 -1.05 -15.44
CA TYR A 130 4.51 -0.39 -14.61
C TYR A 130 4.05 0.97 -14.05
N LYS A 131 3.00 1.59 -14.63
CA LYS A 131 2.40 2.84 -14.13
C LYS A 131 1.33 2.64 -13.07
N ALA A 132 1.02 1.38 -12.73
CA ALA A 132 -0.03 1.07 -11.78
C ALA A 132 0.23 1.72 -10.43
N LYS A 133 -0.83 2.24 -9.82
CA LYS A 133 -0.75 2.92 -8.54
C LYS A 133 -2.04 2.82 -7.75
N ILE A 134 -1.90 2.79 -6.44
CA ILE A 134 -3.01 2.93 -5.50
C ILE A 134 -3.51 4.37 -5.55
N CYS A 135 -4.81 4.52 -5.81
CA CYS A 135 -5.51 5.80 -5.85
C CYS A 135 -6.69 5.78 -4.89
N LYS A 136 -7.11 6.97 -4.46
CA LYS A 136 -8.35 7.18 -3.72
C LYS A 136 -9.56 6.97 -4.62
N THR A 137 -10.62 6.31 -4.14
CA THR A 137 -11.89 6.20 -4.86
C THR A 137 -12.59 7.57 -4.92
N GLN A 138 -13.49 7.77 -5.88
CA GLN A 138 -14.22 9.04 -6.02
C GLN A 138 -15.03 9.40 -4.76
N ASN A 139 -15.52 8.39 -4.02
CA ASN A 139 -16.38 8.58 -2.85
C ASN A 139 -15.65 8.46 -1.51
N ALA A 140 -14.32 8.29 -1.50
CA ALA A 140 -13.58 8.01 -0.27
C ALA A 140 -13.74 9.11 0.79
N GLU A 141 -13.60 10.38 0.39
CA GLU A 141 -13.76 11.50 1.32
C GLU A 141 -15.19 11.60 1.83
N TYR A 142 -16.18 11.41 0.97
CA TYR A 142 -17.58 11.38 1.36
C TYR A 142 -17.86 10.29 2.40
N HIS A 143 -17.36 9.07 2.20
CA HIS A 143 -17.47 8.00 3.19
C HIS A 143 -16.78 8.34 4.51
N ILE A 144 -15.62 9.00 4.47
CA ILE A 144 -14.94 9.48 5.67
C ILE A 144 -15.76 10.57 6.37
N MET A 145 -16.36 11.50 5.64
CA MET A 145 -17.24 12.54 6.18
C MET A 145 -18.43 11.93 6.91
N GLN A 146 -19.09 10.93 6.31
CA GLN A 146 -20.22 10.22 6.94
C GLN A 146 -19.83 9.57 8.29
N GLN A 147 -18.61 9.04 8.40
CA GLN A 147 -18.09 8.46 9.64
C GLN A 147 -17.74 9.50 10.72
N CYS A 148 -17.67 10.78 10.35
CA CYS A 148 -17.32 11.90 11.23
C CYS A 148 -18.52 12.78 11.58
N ALA A 149 -19.67 12.54 10.97
CA ALA A 149 -20.92 13.21 11.27
C ALA A 149 -21.72 12.46 12.35
N GLU A 150 -22.28 13.22 13.27
CA GLU A 150 -23.34 12.79 14.19
C GLU A 150 -24.67 13.23 13.58
N TYR A 151 -25.64 12.31 13.54
CA TYR A 151 -26.94 12.54 12.92
C TYR A 151 -28.05 12.56 13.96
N ILE A 152 -29.03 13.44 13.80
CA ILE A 152 -30.30 13.37 14.52
C ILE A 152 -31.35 12.77 13.58
N ASP A 153 -32.18 11.89 14.13
CA ASP A 153 -33.35 11.36 13.44
C ASP A 153 -34.50 12.37 13.56
N THR A 154 -35.01 12.87 12.44
CA THR A 154 -36.06 13.89 12.44
C THR A 154 -37.44 13.34 12.80
N ASP A 155 -37.61 12.02 12.79
CA ASP A 155 -38.89 11.37 13.13
C ASP A 155 -39.19 11.46 14.65
N TYR A 156 -38.19 11.73 15.51
CA TYR A 156 -38.38 11.98 16.95
C TYR A 156 -38.72 13.44 17.30
N MET A 157 -38.51 14.38 16.39
CA MET A 157 -38.77 15.82 16.62
C MET A 157 -40.22 16.23 16.35
N ASN A 158 -41.04 15.35 15.78
CA ASN A 158 -42.46 15.59 15.52
C ASN A 158 -43.39 14.99 16.61
N CYS A 159 -42.83 14.52 17.74
CA CYS A 159 -43.60 13.88 18.82
C CYS A 159 -43.84 14.76 20.06
N GLU A 160 -43.36 16.00 20.09
CA GLU A 160 -43.71 16.96 21.14
C GLU A 160 -44.67 18.03 20.55
N VAL A 161 -45.97 17.81 20.81
CA VAL A 161 -47.09 18.75 20.56
C VAL A 161 -47.37 19.53 21.84
#